data_AF-A0AAW9LEF5-F1
#
_entry.id   AF-A0AAW9LEF5-F1
#
_cell.length_a   1.000
_cell.length_b   1.000
_cell.length_c   1.000
_cell.angle_alpha   90.00
_cell.angle_beta   90.00
_cell.angle_gamma   90.00
#
_symmetry.space_group_name_H-M   'P 1'
#
loop_
_entity.id
_entity.type
_entity.pdbx_description
1 polymer ?
#
loop_
_entity_poly.entity_id
_entity_poly.type
_entity_poly.pdbx_seq_one_letter_code
_entity_poly.pdbx_strand_id
1 'polypeptide(L)'
;MPSQFAARIDELATAASEAAAEFEPPADPPDEERAMEFLREGLGPTIVVYLDARTGGGSPVEFGTEEFRRLERTTNTWLDLYAACYGVDLDAEFTVRKAAELLMETHNVKDVAQLLTDVPARH
;
A
#
# COMPACT_ATOMS: atom_id res chain seq x y z
N MET A 1 -23.06 -7.84 -0.75
CA MET A 1 -22.72 -7.92 -2.18
C MET A 1 -21.35 -7.29 -2.35
N PRO A 2 -20.43 -7.92 -3.09
CA PRO A 2 -19.14 -7.31 -3.39
C PRO A 2 -19.33 -6.03 -4.23
N SER A 3 -18.46 -5.05 -4.01
CA SER A 3 -18.42 -3.83 -4.80
C SER A 3 -17.89 -4.10 -6.21
N GLN A 4 -18.01 -3.11 -7.10
CA GLN A 4 -17.40 -3.16 -8.44
C GLN A 4 -15.86 -3.22 -8.41
N PHE A 5 -15.23 -2.97 -7.25
CA PHE A 5 -13.78 -3.01 -7.07
C PHE A 5 -13.28 -4.35 -6.51
N ALA A 6 -14.17 -5.26 -6.11
CA ALA A 6 -13.80 -6.50 -5.43
C ALA A 6 -12.72 -7.30 -6.15
N ALA A 7 -12.86 -7.49 -7.47
CA ALA A 7 -11.87 -8.21 -8.27
C ALA A 7 -10.48 -7.54 -8.24
N ARG A 8 -10.44 -6.20 -8.36
CA ARG A 8 -9.20 -5.43 -8.32
C ARG A 8 -8.55 -5.46 -6.92
N ILE A 9 -9.36 -5.46 -5.85
CA ILE A 9 -8.88 -5.63 -4.48
C ILE A 9 -8.27 -7.02 -4.31
N ASP A 10 -8.90 -8.06 -4.84
CA ASP A 10 -8.42 -9.44 -4.73
C ASP A 10 -7.11 -9.67 -5.52
N GLU A 11 -6.99 -9.08 -6.71
CA GLU A 11 -5.74 -9.09 -7.50
C GLU A 11 -4.58 -8.44 -6.74
N LEU A 12 -4.80 -7.24 -6.19
CA LEU A 12 -3.77 -6.52 -5.43
C LEU A 12 -3.39 -7.24 -4.14
N ALA A 13 -4.37 -7.85 -3.46
CA ALA A 13 -4.11 -8.64 -2.27
C ALA A 13 -3.31 -9.92 -2.57
N THR A 14 -3.59 -10.55 -3.71
CA THR A 14 -2.83 -11.72 -4.18
C THR A 14 -1.39 -11.32 -4.47
N ALA A 15 -1.18 -10.25 -5.23
CA ALA A 15 0.15 -9.73 -5.55
C ALA A 15 0.97 -9.38 -4.29
N ALA A 16 0.33 -8.75 -3.29
CA ALA A 16 1.00 -8.45 -2.02
C ALA A 16 1.40 -9.72 -1.25
N SER A 17 0.52 -10.72 -1.24
CA SER A 17 0.80 -12.00 -0.58
C SER A 17 1.90 -12.78 -1.27
N GLU A 18 1.94 -12.78 -2.61
CA GLU A 18 2.99 -13.43 -3.40
C GLU A 18 4.33 -12.72 -3.19
N ALA A 19 4.35 -11.39 -3.31
CA ALA A 19 5.54 -10.59 -3.03
C ALA A 19 6.08 -10.85 -1.62
N ALA A 20 5.21 -10.91 -0.61
CA ALA A 20 5.61 -11.21 0.76
C ALA A 20 6.14 -12.63 0.95
N ALA A 21 5.56 -13.62 0.28
CA ALA A 21 6.01 -15.01 0.35
C ALA A 21 7.38 -15.22 -0.33
N GLU A 22 7.65 -14.47 -1.40
CA GLU A 22 8.90 -14.53 -2.16
C GLU A 22 9.96 -13.54 -1.68
N PHE A 23 9.62 -12.69 -0.70
CA PHE A 23 10.54 -11.66 -0.24
C PHE A 23 11.67 -12.25 0.60
N GLU A 24 12.89 -12.05 0.12
CA GLU A 24 14.11 -12.18 0.90
C GLU A 24 14.67 -10.77 1.19
N PRO A 25 14.98 -10.44 2.47
CA PRO A 25 15.62 -9.17 2.82
C PRO A 25 16.97 -8.99 2.09
N PRO A 26 17.29 -7.76 1.66
CA PRO A 26 18.56 -7.50 0.98
C PRO A 26 19.75 -7.73 1.92
N ALA A 27 20.84 -8.29 1.39
CA ALA A 27 22.06 -8.53 2.16
C ALA A 27 22.81 -7.24 2.54
N ASP A 28 22.65 -6.18 1.75
CA ASP A 28 23.24 -4.85 1.97
C ASP A 28 22.17 -3.76 1.73
N PRO A 29 21.31 -3.45 2.72
CA PRO A 29 20.28 -2.42 2.57
C PRO A 29 20.88 -1.00 2.49
N PRO A 30 20.25 -0.07 1.75
CA PRO A 30 18.92 -0.21 1.15
C PRO A 30 18.91 -0.74 -0.30
N ASP A 31 17.89 -1.55 -0.61
CA ASP A 31 17.49 -1.88 -1.99
C ASP A 31 16.41 -0.88 -2.46
N GLU A 32 16.86 0.31 -2.88
CA GLU A 32 15.96 1.41 -3.26
C GLU A 32 15.14 1.11 -4.52
N GLU A 33 15.68 0.33 -5.45
CA GLU A 33 15.00 -0.01 -6.69
C GLU A 33 13.78 -0.88 -6.41
N ARG A 34 13.97 -1.96 -5.64
CA ARG A 34 12.88 -2.85 -5.22
C ARG A 34 11.88 -2.15 -4.30
N ALA A 35 12.37 -1.27 -3.41
CA ALA A 35 11.48 -0.44 -2.60
C ALA A 35 10.55 0.42 -3.48
N MET A 36 11.08 1.06 -4.52
CA MET A 36 10.27 1.88 -5.43
C MET A 36 9.32 1.04 -6.30
N GLU A 37 9.70 -0.19 -6.66
CA GLU A 37 8.82 -1.14 -7.35
C GLU A 37 7.58 -1.47 -6.49
N PHE A 38 7.77 -1.87 -5.22
CA PHE A 38 6.65 -2.13 -4.31
C PHE A 38 5.72 -0.93 -4.13
N LEU A 39 6.26 0.29 -4.14
CA LEU A 39 5.43 1.48 -4.07
C LEU A 39 4.63 1.74 -5.34
N ARG A 40 5.25 1.62 -6.52
CA ARG A 40 4.63 1.96 -7.81
C ARG A 40 3.64 0.88 -8.27
N GLU A 41 3.96 -0.38 -8.02
CA GLU A 41 3.19 -1.52 -8.52
C GLU A 41 2.27 -2.11 -7.45
N GLY A 42 2.55 -1.87 -6.17
CA GLY A 42 1.76 -2.37 -5.04
C GLY A 42 0.96 -1.29 -4.31
N LEU A 43 1.66 -0.48 -3.51
CA LEU A 43 1.02 0.49 -2.60
C LEU A 43 0.17 1.53 -3.36
N GLY A 44 0.73 2.14 -4.40
CA GLY A 44 0.06 3.17 -5.19
C GLY A 44 -1.27 2.69 -5.78
N PRO A 45 -1.28 1.59 -6.56
CA PRO A 45 -2.51 1.00 -7.08
C PRO A 45 -3.53 0.64 -6.00
N THR A 46 -3.08 0.17 -4.83
CA THR A 46 -3.95 -0.14 -3.68
C THR A 46 -4.64 1.11 -3.14
N ILE A 47 -3.91 2.20 -2.95
CA ILE A 47 -4.49 3.48 -2.50
C ILE A 47 -5.43 4.05 -3.55
N VAL A 48 -5.09 3.95 -4.84
CA VAL A 48 -5.92 4.44 -5.95
C VAL A 48 -7.28 3.73 -5.97
N VAL A 49 -7.35 2.42 -5.70
CA VAL A 49 -8.65 1.73 -5.58
C VAL A 49 -9.54 2.33 -4.50
N TYR A 50 -8.96 2.66 -3.35
CA TYR A 50 -9.70 3.32 -2.28
C TYR A 50 -10.19 4.72 -2.69
N LEU A 51 -9.33 5.50 -3.36
CA LEU A 51 -9.68 6.82 -3.86
C LEU A 51 -10.77 6.75 -4.94
N ASP A 52 -10.64 5.87 -5.94
CA ASP A 52 -11.62 5.67 -7.01
C ASP A 52 -13.01 5.36 -6.45
N ALA A 53 -13.09 4.53 -5.41
CA ALA A 53 -14.35 4.23 -4.73
C ALA A 53 -14.97 5.45 -4.04
N ARG A 54 -14.17 6.46 -3.68
CA ARG A 54 -14.63 7.67 -2.99
C ARG A 54 -14.84 8.87 -3.92
N THR A 55 -14.14 8.93 -5.05
CA THR A 55 -14.08 10.13 -5.92
C THR A 55 -14.39 9.86 -7.39
N GLY A 56 -14.67 8.62 -7.81
CA GLY A 56 -14.80 8.17 -9.21
C GLY A 56 -15.98 8.71 -10.04
N GLY A 57 -16.45 9.94 -9.78
CA GLY A 57 -17.45 10.65 -10.60
C GLY A 57 -18.91 10.24 -10.40
N GLY A 58 -19.17 9.13 -9.70
CA GLY A 58 -20.49 8.67 -9.28
C GLY A 58 -20.73 8.85 -7.77
N SER A 59 -21.80 8.23 -7.26
CA SER A 59 -22.01 8.14 -5.81
C SER A 59 -20.86 7.37 -5.16
N PRO A 60 -20.37 7.80 -3.98
CA PRO A 60 -19.34 7.05 -3.27
C PRO A 60 -19.75 5.61 -3.05
N VAL A 61 -18.86 4.68 -3.37
CA VAL A 61 -19.06 3.25 -3.16
C VAL A 61 -18.72 2.92 -1.71
N GLU A 62 -19.61 2.18 -1.06
CA GLU A 62 -19.35 1.62 0.27
C GLU A 62 -18.75 0.23 0.12
N PHE A 63 -17.57 0.03 0.69
CA PHE A 63 -16.96 -1.29 0.78
C PHE A 63 -17.65 -2.13 1.86
N GLY A 64 -17.84 -3.41 1.56
CA GLY A 64 -18.14 -4.39 2.60
C GLY A 64 -16.97 -4.48 3.59
N THR A 65 -17.26 -4.93 4.81
CA THR A 65 -16.25 -5.07 5.87
C THR A 65 -15.03 -5.90 5.44
N GLU A 66 -15.24 -6.96 4.65
CA GLU A 66 -14.12 -7.80 4.19
C GLU A 66 -13.25 -7.13 3.12
N GLU A 67 -13.87 -6.42 2.17
CA GLU A 67 -13.15 -5.66 1.14
C GLU A 67 -12.28 -4.57 1.78
N PHE A 68 -12.84 -3.85 2.77
CA PHE A 68 -12.11 -2.81 3.48
C PHE A 68 -10.94 -3.39 4.29
N ARG A 69 -11.16 -4.47 5.04
CA ARG A 69 -10.07 -5.17 5.76
C ARG A 69 -9.00 -5.69 4.80
N ARG A 70 -9.39 -6.18 3.63
CA ARG A 70 -8.43 -6.65 2.63
C ARG A 70 -7.56 -5.50 2.12
N LEU A 71 -8.15 -4.35 1.79
CA LEU A 71 -7.40 -3.14 1.42
C LEU A 71 -6.42 -2.68 2.51
N GLU A 72 -6.84 -2.68 3.77
CA GLU A 72 -5.95 -2.32 4.88
C GLU A 72 -4.80 -3.31 5.03
N ARG A 73 -5.07 -4.62 4.99
CA ARG A 73 -4.00 -5.64 5.03
C ARG A 73 -3.03 -5.48 3.86
N THR A 74 -3.54 -5.36 2.64
CA THR A 74 -2.72 -5.18 1.43
C THR A 74 -1.87 -3.91 1.52
N THR A 75 -2.42 -2.81 2.03
CA THR A 75 -1.68 -1.57 2.25
C THR A 75 -0.50 -1.79 3.19
N ASN A 76 -0.73 -2.45 4.32
CA ASN A 76 0.30 -2.68 5.33
C ASN A 76 1.37 -3.67 4.84
N THR A 77 0.99 -4.75 4.16
CA THR A 77 1.96 -5.68 3.55
C THR A 77 2.93 -4.99 2.61
N TRP A 78 2.47 -4.04 1.78
CA TRP A 78 3.36 -3.27 0.92
C TRP A 78 4.29 -2.33 1.70
N LEU A 79 3.83 -1.77 2.82
CA LEU A 79 4.64 -0.91 3.69
C LEU A 79 5.70 -1.70 4.46
N ASP A 80 5.37 -2.92 4.90
CA ASP A 80 6.33 -3.84 5.54
C ASP A 80 7.44 -4.21 4.55
N LEU A 81 7.07 -4.61 3.33
CA LEU A 81 8.02 -4.94 2.27
C LEU A 81 8.90 -3.74 1.87
N TYR A 82 8.28 -2.56 1.77
CA TYR A 82 9.01 -1.31 1.53
C TYR A 82 10.04 -1.05 2.63
N ALA A 83 9.65 -1.14 3.90
CA ALA A 83 10.55 -0.90 5.03
C ALA A 83 11.68 -1.95 5.10
N ALA A 84 11.36 -3.21 4.80
CA ALA A 84 12.30 -4.30 4.79
C ALA A 84 13.39 -4.14 3.71
N CYS A 85 13.09 -3.48 2.58
CA CYS A 85 14.11 -3.07 1.61
C CYS A 85 15.16 -2.12 2.19
N TYR A 86 14.86 -1.37 3.25
CA TYR A 86 15.80 -0.52 3.98
C TYR A 86 16.39 -1.22 5.23
N GLY A 87 16.15 -2.52 5.40
CA GLY A 87 16.61 -3.28 6.56
C GLY A 87 15.81 -2.99 7.84
N VAL A 88 14.61 -2.43 7.72
CA VAL A 88 13.71 -2.15 8.85
C VAL A 88 12.63 -3.21 8.92
N ASP A 89 12.58 -3.94 10.02
CA ASP A 89 11.45 -4.82 10.36
C ASP A 89 10.31 -3.96 10.91
N LEU A 90 9.27 -3.80 10.10
CA LEU A 90 8.09 -3.01 10.40
C LEU A 90 6.89 -3.95 10.54
N ASP A 91 6.06 -3.69 11.55
CA ASP A 91 4.73 -4.30 11.71
C ASP A 91 3.70 -3.19 11.45
N ALA A 92 3.39 -2.94 10.18
CA ALA A 92 2.59 -1.79 9.78
C ALA A 92 1.11 -1.96 10.18
N GLU A 93 0.58 -0.96 10.88
CA GLU A 93 -0.82 -0.91 11.32
C GLU A 93 -1.49 0.42 10.90
N PHE A 94 -1.41 0.75 9.61
CA PHE A 94 -2.00 1.96 9.04
C PHE A 94 -3.32 1.68 8.34
N THR A 95 -4.20 2.68 8.39
CA THR A 95 -5.45 2.64 7.59
C THR A 95 -5.16 3.04 6.14
N VAL A 96 -5.82 2.38 5.19
CA VAL A 96 -5.77 2.77 3.76
C VAL A 96 -6.27 4.21 3.56
N ARG A 97 -7.20 4.66 4.42
CA ARG A 97 -7.67 6.04 4.43
C ARG A 97 -6.54 7.03 4.70
N LYS A 98 -5.71 6.78 5.72
CA LYS A 98 -4.60 7.67 6.07
C LYS A 98 -3.58 7.73 4.93
N ALA A 99 -3.29 6.59 4.31
CA ALA A 99 -2.42 6.54 3.12
C ALA A 99 -2.99 7.35 1.95
N ALA A 100 -4.31 7.28 1.73
CA ALA A 100 -5.01 8.06 0.70
C ALA A 100 -5.01 9.57 0.99
N GLU A 101 -5.22 9.97 2.25
CA GLU A 101 -5.12 11.37 2.68
C GLU A 101 -3.73 11.93 2.38
N LEU A 102 -2.68 11.20 2.76
CA LEU A 102 -1.30 11.59 2.45
C LEU A 102 -1.05 11.64 0.94
N LEU A 103 -1.57 10.68 0.17
CA LEU A 103 -1.38 10.68 -1.29
C LEU A 103 -2.01 11.90 -1.96
N MET A 104 -3.18 12.35 -1.48
CA MET A 104 -3.81 13.57 -1.96
C MET A 104 -3.03 14.83 -1.55
N GLU A 105 -2.37 14.81 -0.40
CA GLU A 105 -1.54 15.94 0.06
C GLU A 105 -0.22 16.02 -0.71
N THR A 106 0.49 14.90 -0.85
CA THR A 106 1.85 14.86 -1.41
C THR A 106 1.88 14.66 -2.92
N HIS A 107 0.82 14.07 -3.51
CA HIS A 107 0.81 13.60 -4.89
C HIS A 107 1.97 12.66 -5.24
N ASN A 108 2.57 12.02 -4.24
CA ASN A 108 3.77 11.21 -4.37
C ASN A 108 3.74 10.01 -3.41
N VAL A 109 3.65 8.81 -3.96
CA VAL A 109 3.57 7.56 -3.17
C VAL A 109 4.82 7.29 -2.34
N LYS A 110 6.00 7.78 -2.77
CA LYS A 110 7.23 7.70 -1.96
C LYS A 110 7.09 8.52 -0.68
N ASP A 111 6.56 9.73 -0.80
CA ASP A 111 6.36 10.60 0.36
C ASP A 111 5.29 10.01 1.28
N VAL A 112 4.25 9.35 0.74
CA VAL A 112 3.27 8.60 1.56
C VAL A 112 3.96 7.51 2.37
N ALA A 113 4.75 6.67 1.73
CA ALA A 113 5.46 5.59 2.41
C ALA A 113 6.39 6.13 3.48
N GLN A 114 7.24 7.11 3.15
CA GLN A 114 8.17 7.73 4.10
C GLN A 114 7.45 8.42 5.27
N LEU A 115 6.31 9.07 5.04
CA LEU A 115 5.54 9.73 6.11
C LEU A 115 4.80 8.75 7.03
N LEU A 116 4.47 7.55 6.53
CA LEU A 116 3.85 6.51 7.35
C LEU A 116 4.90 5.72 8.13
N THR A 117 6.01 5.36 7.50
CA THR A 117 7.00 4.44 8.08
C THR A 117 8.18 5.14 8.75
N ASP A 118 8.37 6.44 8.51
CA ASP A 118 9.60 7.19 8.82
C ASP A 118 10.87 6.57 8.17
N VAL A 119 10.70 5.79 7.09
CA VAL A 119 11.77 5.13 6.34
C VAL A 119 11.84 5.69 4.91
N PRO A 120 13.02 6.11 4.40
CA PRO A 120 14.21 6.41 5.17
C PRO A 120 13.99 7.63 6.09
N ALA A 121 14.83 7.78 7.12
CA ALA A 121 14.72 8.90 8.05
C ALA A 121 14.73 10.25 7.32
N ARG A 122 13.88 11.18 7.79
CA ARG A 122 13.75 12.53 7.23
C ARG A 122 14.81 13.44 7.85
N HIS A 123 15.56 14.15 7.02
CA HIS A 123 16.55 15.16 7.43
C HIS A 123 15.97 16.58 7.35
#